data_AF-A0A1A8ASC1-F1
#
_entry.id   AF-A0A1A8ASC1-F1
#
_cell.length_a   1.000
_cell.length_b   1.000
_cell.length_c   1.000
_cell.angle_alpha   90.00
_cell.angle_beta   90.00
_cell.angle_gamma   90.00
#
_symmetry.space_group_name_H-M   'P 1'
#
loop_
_entity.id
_entity.type
_entity.pdbx_description
1 polymer ?
#
loop_
_entity_poly.entity_id
_entity_poly.type
_entity_poly.pdbx_seq_one_letter_code
_entity_poly.pdbx_strand_id
1 'polypeptide(L)'
;GDCVPEWDGIICWPRSRAGQLVSVLCPQYIYDFNHRGRAYRQCDVSGNWELVPSNNRTWANYTECTRYLMSDHRNLEEVFQRLHLMYTVGYSMSLASLLVAVFILCYFKRLHCTRNYIHIHLFASFICRAVSIFVKDAVLYSVTDGNKTDSGFTTVKPHMAGCKVAVTLFLYFLATNHYWIL
;
A
#
# COMPACT_ATOMS: atom_id res chain seq x y z
N GLY A 1 -36.96 25.95 13.37
CA GLY A 1 -36.19 25.42 14.51
C GLY A 1 -34.71 25.63 14.26
N ASP A 2 -33.85 25.38 15.23
CA ASP A 2 -32.39 25.41 15.05
C ASP A 2 -31.85 23.98 14.99
N CYS A 3 -30.81 23.74 14.18
CA CYS A 3 -30.10 22.47 14.17
C CYS A 3 -29.27 22.30 15.45
N VAL A 4 -29.46 21.17 16.13
CA VAL A 4 -28.74 20.83 17.35
C VAL A 4 -27.29 20.44 17.05
N PRO A 5 -26.35 20.74 17.96
CA PRO A 5 -24.99 20.25 17.84
C PRO A 5 -24.95 18.72 17.78
N GLU A 6 -24.13 18.18 16.89
CA GLU A 6 -23.93 16.73 16.79
C GLU A 6 -22.49 16.37 16.41
N TRP A 7 -22.12 15.13 16.69
CA TRP A 7 -20.84 14.55 16.32
C TRP A 7 -21.05 13.53 15.20
N ASP A 8 -20.42 13.76 14.05
CA ASP A 8 -20.58 12.90 12.86
C ASP A 8 -19.48 11.83 12.72
N GLY A 9 -18.65 11.65 13.76
CA GLY A 9 -17.47 10.77 13.73
C GLY A 9 -16.16 11.49 13.39
N ILE A 10 -16.23 12.75 12.92
CA ILE A 10 -15.06 13.52 12.46
C ILE A 10 -15.08 14.95 13.03
N ILE A 11 -16.21 15.64 12.98
CA ILE A 11 -16.32 17.03 13.41
C ILE A 11 -17.48 17.16 14.39
N CYS A 12 -17.25 17.94 15.44
CA CYS A 12 -18.30 18.38 16.34
C CYS A 12 -18.95 19.60 15.71
N TRP A 13 -20.14 19.42 15.14
CA TRP A 13 -20.86 20.47 14.46
C TRP A 13 -21.51 21.41 15.49
N PRO A 14 -21.27 22.73 15.41
CA PRO A 14 -21.90 23.68 16.31
C PRO A 14 -23.38 23.85 15.97
N ARG A 15 -24.14 24.40 16.92
CA ARG A 15 -25.55 24.78 16.70
C ARG A 15 -25.65 25.76 15.53
N SER A 16 -26.65 25.58 14.68
CA SER A 16 -26.92 26.42 13.51
C SER A 16 -28.38 26.83 13.41
N ARG A 17 -28.65 27.98 12.80
CA ARG A 17 -30.02 28.42 12.50
C ARG A 17 -30.55 27.68 11.28
N ALA A 18 -31.86 27.45 11.25
CA ALA A 18 -32.54 26.91 10.07
C ALA A 18 -32.20 27.70 8.80
N GLY A 19 -31.88 26.98 7.72
CA GLY A 19 -31.52 27.56 6.43
C GLY A 19 -30.10 28.11 6.31
N GLN A 20 -29.23 27.92 7.31
CA GLN A 20 -27.83 28.37 7.24
C GLN A 20 -26.84 27.25 6.91
N LEU A 21 -25.86 27.59 6.06
CA LEU A 21 -24.67 26.79 5.81
C LEU A 21 -23.61 27.06 6.88
N VAL A 22 -23.25 26.02 7.62
CA VAL A 22 -22.19 26.04 8.64
C VAL A 22 -20.87 25.65 7.99
N SER A 23 -19.79 26.34 8.35
CA SER A 23 -18.44 25.93 8.00
C SER A 23 -17.53 25.87 9.22
N VAL A 24 -16.80 24.76 9.35
CA VAL A 24 -15.83 24.51 10.43
C VAL A 24 -14.47 24.23 9.82
N LEU A 25 -13.39 24.62 10.49
CA LEU A 25 -12.03 24.28 10.08
C LEU A 25 -11.83 22.76 10.08
N CYS A 26 -11.06 22.25 9.13
CA CYS A 26 -10.72 20.82 9.11
C CYS A 26 -9.94 20.46 10.39
N PRO A 27 -10.21 19.30 11.01
CA PRO A 27 -9.59 18.89 12.26
C PRO A 27 -8.07 18.78 12.16
N GLN A 28 -7.38 19.14 13.24
CA GLN A 28 -5.92 19.03 13.35
C GLN A 28 -5.44 17.64 13.77
N TYR A 29 -6.32 16.81 14.32
CA TYR A 29 -5.97 15.47 14.77
C TYR A 29 -5.87 14.44 13.62
N ILE A 30 -6.34 14.80 12.42
CA ILE A 30 -6.21 13.96 11.21
C ILE A 30 -5.01 14.44 10.41
N TYR A 31 -3.93 13.66 10.44
CA TYR A 31 -2.65 14.01 9.82
C TYR A 31 -2.77 14.34 8.32
N ASP A 32 -3.61 13.60 7.60
CA ASP A 32 -3.72 13.71 6.13
C ASP A 32 -4.64 14.84 5.64
N PHE A 33 -5.24 15.62 6.53
CA PHE A 33 -6.18 16.67 6.16
C PHE A 33 -5.49 18.01 5.89
N ASN A 34 -6.05 18.77 4.96
CA ASN A 34 -5.70 20.16 4.79
C ASN A 34 -6.26 20.99 5.95
N HIS A 35 -5.45 21.26 6.98
CA HIS A 35 -5.85 22.03 8.16
C HIS A 35 -6.23 23.49 7.87
N ARG A 36 -5.94 24.01 6.66
CA ARG A 36 -6.40 25.34 6.21
C ARG A 36 -7.76 25.30 5.51
N GLY A 37 -8.23 24.10 5.16
CA GLY A 37 -9.53 23.88 4.54
C GLY A 37 -10.68 24.05 5.53
N ARG A 38 -11.90 24.02 4.99
CA ARG A 38 -13.14 24.06 5.77
C ARG A 38 -14.06 22.93 5.35
N ALA A 39 -14.70 22.27 6.30
CA ALA A 39 -15.81 21.36 6.07
C ALA A 39 -17.12 22.16 6.12
N TYR A 40 -18.08 21.77 5.27
CA TYR A 40 -19.37 22.45 5.16
C TYR A 40 -20.53 21.52 5.47
N ARG A 41 -21.55 22.08 6.11
CA ARG A 41 -22.78 21.35 6.44
C ARG A 41 -23.97 22.29 6.47
N GLN A 42 -25.11 21.82 5.98
CA GLN A 42 -26.30 22.64 5.81
C GLN A 42 -27.40 22.25 6.79
N CYS A 43 -27.96 23.27 7.43
CA CYS A 43 -29.13 23.14 8.29
C CYS A 43 -30.39 23.45 7.48
N ASP A 44 -31.32 22.51 7.41
CA ASP A 44 -32.58 22.66 6.69
C ASP A 44 -33.53 23.64 7.42
N VAL A 45 -34.52 24.17 6.70
CA VAL A 45 -35.55 25.08 7.24
C VAL A 45 -36.40 24.44 8.34
N SER A 46 -36.54 23.12 8.30
CA SER A 46 -37.20 22.33 9.34
C SER A 46 -36.44 22.32 10.68
N GLY A 47 -35.17 22.76 10.70
CA GLY A 47 -34.30 22.71 11.87
C GLY A 47 -33.62 21.36 12.07
N ASN A 48 -33.50 20.56 11.01
CA ASN A 48 -32.73 19.32 10.99
C ASN A 48 -31.55 19.42 10.03
N TRP A 49 -30.52 18.59 10.21
CA TRP A 49 -29.40 18.55 9.28
C TRP A 49 -29.84 18.01 7.92
N GLU A 50 -29.36 18.64 6.84
CA GLU A 50 -29.70 18.22 5.48
C GLU A 50 -29.28 16.77 5.23
N LEU A 51 -30.13 16.03 4.51
CA LEU A 51 -29.90 14.63 4.17
C LEU A 51 -29.57 14.51 2.68
N VAL A 52 -28.65 13.60 2.36
CA VAL A 52 -28.31 13.24 0.98
C VAL A 52 -29.50 12.48 0.38
N PRO A 53 -30.07 12.93 -0.76
CA PRO A 53 -31.25 12.30 -1.38
C PRO A 53 -31.08 10.82 -1.72
N SER A 54 -29.84 10.37 -1.96
CA SER A 54 -29.56 9.01 -2.40
C SER A 54 -29.55 7.96 -1.28
N ASN A 55 -29.24 8.36 -0.04
CA ASN A 55 -28.91 7.39 1.03
C ASN A 55 -29.45 7.77 2.43
N ASN A 56 -30.27 8.82 2.55
CA ASN A 56 -30.79 9.31 3.84
C ASN A 56 -29.71 9.53 4.93
N ARG A 57 -28.45 9.75 4.52
CA ARG A 57 -27.36 10.12 5.41
C ARG A 57 -27.26 11.63 5.49
N THR A 58 -26.74 12.15 6.60
CA THR A 58 -26.49 13.58 6.74
C THR A 58 -25.47 14.06 5.71
N TRP A 59 -25.84 15.09 4.96
CA TRP A 59 -24.97 15.71 3.97
C TRP A 59 -23.87 16.51 4.66
N ALA A 60 -22.64 16.31 4.23
CA ALA A 60 -21.49 17.11 4.64
C ALA A 60 -20.47 17.13 3.49
N ASN A 61 -19.82 18.27 3.29
CA ASN A 61 -18.83 18.46 2.23
C ASN A 61 -17.43 18.62 2.84
N TYR A 62 -16.58 17.61 2.60
CA TYR A 62 -15.19 17.51 3.06
C TYR A 62 -14.14 17.78 1.97
N THR A 63 -14.55 18.25 0.79
CA THR A 63 -13.68 18.35 -0.40
C THR A 63 -12.41 19.19 -0.16
N GLU A 64 -12.52 20.29 0.60
CA GLU A 64 -11.37 21.13 0.96
C GLU A 64 -10.41 20.43 1.93
N CYS A 65 -10.93 19.56 2.82
CA CYS A 65 -10.11 18.81 3.77
C CYS A 65 -9.32 17.69 3.07
N THR A 66 -9.91 17.03 2.06
CA THR A 66 -9.33 15.86 1.37
C THR A 66 -8.53 16.20 0.12
N ARG A 67 -8.27 17.49 -0.13
CA ARG A 67 -7.63 17.97 -1.36
C ARG A 67 -6.28 17.30 -1.67
N TYR A 68 -5.42 17.17 -0.65
CA TYR A 68 -4.08 16.59 -0.83
C TYR A 68 -4.11 15.06 -0.96
N LEU A 69 -4.99 14.39 -0.20
CA LEU A 69 -5.18 12.94 -0.26
C LEU A 69 -5.51 12.45 -1.66
N MET A 70 -6.44 13.13 -2.34
CA MET A 70 -6.89 12.71 -3.66
C MET A 70 -5.82 12.87 -4.74
N SER A 71 -4.98 13.92 -4.64
CA SER A 71 -3.94 14.18 -5.63
C SER A 71 -2.70 13.31 -5.44
N ASP A 72 -2.28 13.10 -4.18
CA ASP A 72 -1.03 12.39 -3.89
C ASP A 72 -1.18 10.88 -4.15
N HIS A 73 -2.31 10.31 -3.72
CA HIS A 73 -2.55 8.87 -3.85
C HIS A 73 -2.54 8.38 -5.30
N ARG A 74 -3.15 9.14 -6.23
CA ARG A 74 -3.24 8.75 -7.65
C ARG A 74 -1.87 8.72 -8.33
N ASN A 75 -1.08 9.78 -8.15
CA ASN A 75 0.24 9.86 -8.77
C ASN A 75 1.18 8.79 -8.21
N LEU A 76 1.12 8.57 -6.89
CA LEU A 76 1.96 7.60 -6.21
C LEU A 76 1.62 6.15 -6.63
N GLU A 77 0.34 5.82 -6.75
CA GLU A 77 -0.11 4.50 -7.20
C GLU A 77 0.36 4.21 -8.63
N GLU A 78 0.24 5.18 -9.55
CA GLU A 78 0.72 5.03 -10.93
C GLU A 78 2.24 4.79 -10.99
N VAL A 79 3.03 5.52 -10.20
CA VAL A 79 4.48 5.35 -10.15
C VAL A 79 4.85 3.97 -9.60
N PHE A 80 4.22 3.54 -8.51
CA PHE A 80 4.49 2.21 -7.94
C PHE A 80 4.09 1.08 -8.88
N GLN A 81 2.97 1.19 -9.59
CA GLN A 81 2.56 0.18 -10.59
C GLN A 81 3.58 0.06 -11.72
N ARG A 82 4.08 1.19 -12.24
CA ARG A 82 5.10 1.20 -13.30
C ARG A 82 6.41 0.57 -12.84
N LEU A 83 6.89 0.95 -11.65
CA LEU A 83 8.08 0.36 -11.05
C LEU A 83 7.90 -1.15 -10.84
N HIS A 84 6.71 -1.55 -10.36
CA HIS A 84 6.38 -2.95 -10.15
C HIS A 84 6.46 -3.78 -11.41
N LEU A 85 5.84 -3.30 -12.48
CA LEU A 85 5.88 -3.96 -13.78
C LEU A 85 7.32 -4.06 -14.31
N MET A 86 8.08 -2.96 -14.25
CA MET A 86 9.46 -2.92 -14.74
C MET A 86 10.35 -3.94 -14.02
N TYR A 87 10.33 -3.95 -12.67
CA TYR A 87 11.18 -4.88 -11.94
C TYR A 87 10.71 -6.33 -12.13
N THR A 88 9.39 -6.59 -12.16
CA THR A 88 8.86 -7.96 -12.29
C THR A 88 9.28 -8.59 -13.61
N VAL A 89 9.14 -7.84 -14.71
CA VAL A 89 9.58 -8.30 -16.04
C VAL A 89 11.10 -8.50 -16.07
N GLY A 90 11.86 -7.53 -15.52
CA GLY A 90 13.32 -7.60 -15.48
C GLY A 90 13.86 -8.80 -14.70
N TYR A 91 13.32 -9.07 -13.51
CA TYR A 91 13.70 -10.23 -12.70
C TYR A 91 13.24 -11.55 -13.32
N SER A 92 12.09 -11.60 -13.99
CA SER A 92 11.63 -12.80 -14.69
C SER A 92 12.57 -13.18 -15.84
N MET A 93 12.94 -12.21 -16.68
CA MET A 93 13.87 -12.41 -17.79
C MET A 93 15.26 -12.83 -17.31
N SER A 94 15.74 -12.19 -16.24
CA SER A 94 17.03 -12.51 -15.62
C SER A 94 17.03 -13.90 -14.99
N LEU A 95 15.93 -14.30 -14.34
CA LEU A 95 15.80 -15.63 -13.76
C LEU A 95 15.84 -16.71 -14.85
N ALA A 96 15.11 -16.52 -15.95
CA ALA A 96 15.11 -17.46 -17.06
C ALA A 96 16.51 -17.64 -17.67
N SER A 97 17.23 -16.55 -17.93
CA SER A 97 18.59 -16.61 -18.51
C SER A 97 19.60 -17.26 -17.54
N LEU A 98 19.52 -16.95 -16.25
CA LEU A 98 20.39 -17.54 -15.23
C LEU A 98 20.13 -19.04 -15.04
N LEU A 99 18.86 -19.48 -15.06
CA LEU A 99 18.52 -20.90 -15.00
C LEU A 99 19.12 -21.67 -16.17
N VAL A 100 19.04 -21.13 -17.39
CA VAL A 100 19.67 -21.72 -18.58
C VAL A 100 21.19 -21.75 -18.44
N ALA A 101 21.82 -20.68 -17.96
CA ALA A 101 23.26 -20.61 -17.76
C ALA A 101 23.76 -21.63 -16.73
N VAL A 102 23.09 -21.75 -15.58
CA VAL A 102 23.40 -22.75 -14.55
C VAL A 102 23.21 -24.16 -15.09
N PHE A 103 22.11 -24.41 -15.82
CA PHE A 103 21.86 -25.72 -16.44
C PHE A 103 22.99 -26.13 -17.39
N ILE A 104 23.46 -25.23 -18.26
CA ILE A 104 24.58 -25.49 -19.17
C ILE A 104 25.86 -25.81 -18.38
N LEU A 105 26.19 -25.00 -17.36
CA LEU A 105 27.42 -25.18 -16.57
C LEU A 105 27.41 -26.48 -15.74
N CYS A 106 26.25 -26.88 -15.22
CA CYS A 106 26.08 -28.14 -14.48
C CYS A 106 26.03 -29.38 -15.39
N TYR A 107 25.48 -29.27 -16.60
CA TYR A 107 25.35 -30.38 -17.53
C TYR A 107 26.70 -30.79 -18.13
N PHE A 108 27.50 -29.81 -18.56
CA PHE A 108 28.80 -30.09 -19.16
C PHE A 108 29.86 -30.33 -18.08
N LYS A 109 30.05 -31.61 -17.70
CA LYS A 109 31.12 -32.01 -16.75
C LYS A 109 32.51 -31.52 -17.13
N ARG A 110 32.77 -31.28 -18.41
CA ARG A 110 34.05 -30.73 -18.91
C ARG A 110 34.29 -29.28 -18.52
N LEU A 111 33.25 -28.56 -18.07
CA LEU A 111 33.30 -27.18 -17.60
C LEU A 111 33.40 -27.07 -16.07
N HIS A 112 33.48 -28.19 -15.35
CA HIS A 112 33.67 -28.19 -13.89
C HIS A 112 35.13 -27.85 -13.52
N CYS A 113 35.42 -26.55 -13.46
CA CYS A 113 36.66 -26.01 -12.93
C CYS A 113 36.36 -25.17 -11.69
N THR A 114 37.35 -24.97 -10.81
CA THR A 114 37.24 -24.11 -9.61
C THR A 114 36.68 -22.73 -9.92
N ARG A 115 37.08 -22.13 -11.06
CA ARG A 115 36.53 -20.86 -11.56
C ARG A 115 35.04 -20.93 -11.90
N ASN A 116 34.59 -21.99 -12.57
CA ASN A 116 33.18 -22.15 -12.93
C ASN A 116 32.30 -22.49 -11.72
N TYR A 117 32.87 -23.11 -10.66
CA TYR A 117 32.17 -23.26 -9.39
C TYR A 117 31.82 -21.91 -8.76
N ILE A 118 32.75 -20.94 -8.76
CA ILE A 118 32.48 -19.57 -8.26
C ILE A 118 31.34 -18.94 -9.06
N HIS A 119 31.35 -19.07 -10.39
CA HIS A 119 30.27 -18.57 -11.25
C HIS A 119 28.93 -19.24 -10.97
N ILE A 120 28.90 -20.55 -10.73
CA ILE A 120 27.67 -21.27 -10.35
C ILE A 120 27.11 -20.75 -9.03
N HIS A 121 27.96 -20.54 -8.01
CA HIS A 121 27.52 -19.99 -6.73
C HIS A 121 27.01 -18.53 -6.85
N LEU A 122 27.67 -17.71 -7.66
CA LEU A 122 27.22 -16.35 -7.97
C LEU A 122 25.85 -16.37 -8.65
N PHE A 123 25.65 -17.18 -9.70
CA PHE A 123 24.37 -17.29 -10.41
C PHE A 123 23.27 -17.87 -9.52
N ALA A 124 23.59 -18.85 -8.68
CA ALA A 124 22.66 -19.37 -7.68
C ALA A 124 22.21 -18.27 -6.70
N SER A 125 23.11 -17.38 -6.27
CA SER A 125 22.76 -16.25 -5.41
C SER A 125 21.76 -15.29 -6.09
N PHE A 126 21.93 -15.03 -7.38
CA PHE A 126 20.99 -14.20 -8.16
C PHE A 126 19.63 -14.88 -8.37
N ILE A 127 19.61 -16.20 -8.59
CA ILE A 127 18.38 -16.99 -8.66
C ILE A 127 17.62 -16.91 -7.33
N CYS A 128 18.29 -17.16 -6.20
CA CYS A 128 17.67 -17.05 -4.88
C CYS A 128 17.14 -15.64 -4.58
N ARG A 129 17.88 -14.60 -4.99
CA ARG A 129 17.43 -13.21 -4.88
C ARG A 129 16.14 -12.96 -5.67
N ALA A 130 16.07 -13.40 -6.93
CA ALA A 130 14.88 -13.24 -7.76
C ALA A 130 13.67 -14.00 -7.18
N VAL A 131 13.87 -15.26 -6.76
CA VAL A 131 12.82 -16.07 -6.11
C VAL A 131 12.31 -15.41 -4.84
N SER A 132 13.20 -14.85 -4.01
CA SER A 132 12.80 -14.18 -2.78
C SER A 132 11.96 -12.92 -3.02
N ILE A 133 12.17 -12.22 -4.13
CA ILE A 133 11.32 -11.07 -4.52
C ILE A 133 9.90 -11.56 -4.85
N PHE A 134 9.76 -12.63 -5.61
CA PHE A 134 8.45 -13.22 -5.91
C PHE A 134 7.73 -13.70 -4.64
N VAL A 135 8.44 -14.34 -3.71
CA VAL A 135 7.86 -14.75 -2.41
C VAL A 135 7.40 -13.55 -1.61
N LYS A 136 8.20 -12.47 -1.55
CA LYS A 136 7.82 -11.22 -0.89
C LYS A 136 6.55 -10.63 -1.51
N ASP A 137 6.48 -10.58 -2.84
CA ASP A 137 5.35 -10.00 -3.57
C ASP A 137 4.08 -10.82 -3.41
N ALA A 138 4.18 -12.16 -3.43
CA ALA A 138 3.05 -13.05 -3.15
C ALA A 138 2.49 -12.85 -1.73
N VAL A 139 3.38 -12.70 -0.73
CA VAL A 139 2.96 -12.40 0.64
C VAL A 139 2.32 -11.01 0.73
N LEU A 140 2.90 -9.99 0.10
CA LEU A 140 2.36 -8.63 0.10
C LEU A 140 0.97 -8.57 -0.55
N TYR A 141 0.78 -9.27 -1.66
CA TYR A 141 -0.50 -9.38 -2.36
C TYR A 141 -1.55 -10.07 -1.48
N SER A 142 -1.18 -11.18 -0.82
CA SER A 142 -2.09 -11.90 0.09
C SER A 142 -2.57 -11.05 1.27
N VAL A 143 -1.71 -10.17 1.80
CA VAL A 143 -2.05 -9.24 2.90
C VAL A 143 -2.97 -8.12 2.40
N THR A 144 -2.73 -7.61 1.19
CA THR A 144 -3.52 -6.53 0.61
C THR A 144 -4.96 -6.97 0.30
N ASP A 145 -5.13 -8.17 -0.26
CA ASP A 145 -6.47 -8.72 -0.53
C ASP A 145 -7.20 -9.10 0.76
N GLY A 146 -6.52 -9.67 1.75
CA GLY A 146 -7.12 -10.02 3.04
C GLY A 146 -7.55 -8.82 3.90
N ASN A 147 -6.98 -7.64 3.70
CA ASN A 147 -7.42 -6.41 4.37
C ASN A 147 -8.64 -5.76 3.71
N LYS A 148 -8.94 -6.07 2.44
CA LYS A 148 -10.17 -5.57 1.79
C LYS A 148 -11.43 -6.29 2.27
N THR A 149 -11.30 -7.50 2.81
CA THR A 149 -12.44 -8.33 3.24
C THR A 149 -12.75 -8.23 4.74
N ASP A 150 -11.80 -7.86 5.61
CA ASP A 150 -12.01 -7.84 7.06
C ASP A 150 -11.71 -6.47 7.68
N SER A 151 -12.71 -5.58 7.61
CA SER A 151 -12.86 -4.44 8.53
C SER A 151 -13.37 -4.93 9.90
N GLY A 152 -12.70 -5.92 10.49
CA GLY A 152 -13.08 -6.58 11.74
C GLY A 152 -11.87 -6.71 12.66
N PHE A 153 -11.86 -5.91 13.70
CA PHE A 153 -10.83 -5.88 14.75
C PHE A 153 -10.70 -7.25 15.46
N THR A 154 -9.47 -7.57 15.86
CA THR A 154 -9.02 -8.69 16.72
C THR A 154 -8.96 -10.10 16.12
N THR A 155 -7.80 -10.45 15.57
CA THR A 155 -7.13 -11.73 15.85
C THR A 155 -5.67 -11.63 15.42
N VAL A 156 -4.74 -12.10 16.26
CA VAL A 156 -3.31 -12.16 15.95
C VAL A 156 -3.13 -13.08 14.73
N LYS A 157 -2.95 -12.50 13.54
CA LYS A 157 -2.94 -13.23 12.27
C LYS A 157 -1.63 -14.03 12.09
N PRO A 158 -1.67 -15.34 11.74
CA PRO A 158 -0.49 -16.14 11.41
C PRO A 158 0.34 -15.58 10.22
N HIS A 159 -0.25 -14.69 9.42
CA HIS A 159 0.42 -13.98 8.33
C HIS A 159 1.62 -13.11 8.77
N MET A 160 1.70 -12.71 10.05
CA MET A 160 2.79 -11.85 10.54
C MET A 160 4.14 -12.58 10.63
N ALA A 161 4.13 -13.88 10.96
CA ALA A 161 5.35 -14.69 10.97
C ALA A 161 5.85 -14.96 9.54
N GLY A 162 4.94 -15.30 8.62
CA GLY A 162 5.27 -15.52 7.20
C GLY A 162 5.87 -14.27 6.54
N CYS A 163 5.30 -13.09 6.79
CA CYS A 163 5.86 -11.82 6.32
C CYS A 163 7.26 -11.56 6.90
N LYS A 164 7.46 -11.77 8.21
CA LYS A 164 8.77 -11.59 8.86
C LYS A 164 9.83 -12.52 8.27
N VAL A 165 9.48 -13.79 8.03
CA VAL A 165 10.39 -14.76 7.39
C VAL A 165 10.70 -14.35 5.95
N ALA A 166 9.70 -13.95 5.17
CA ALA A 166 9.90 -13.51 3.78
C ALA A 166 10.81 -12.28 3.68
N VAL A 167 10.62 -11.28 4.56
CA VAL A 167 11.48 -10.08 4.62
C VAL A 167 12.90 -10.44 5.05
N THR A 168 13.05 -11.34 6.04
CA THR A 168 14.37 -11.79 6.51
C THR A 168 15.13 -12.52 5.41
N LEU A 169 14.47 -13.45 4.69
CA LEU A 169 15.05 -14.16 3.56
C LEU A 169 15.45 -13.20 2.43
N PHE A 170 14.61 -12.20 2.12
CA PHE A 170 14.92 -11.19 1.12
C PHE A 170 16.20 -10.43 1.45
N LEU A 171 16.33 -9.94 2.68
CA LEU A 171 17.53 -9.22 3.12
C LEU A 171 18.77 -10.14 3.13
N TYR A 172 18.61 -11.39 3.54
CA TYR A 172 19.70 -12.37 3.54
C TYR A 172 20.24 -12.64 2.13
N PHE A 173 19.37 -12.89 1.15
CA PHE A 173 19.80 -13.14 -0.22
C PHE A 173 20.37 -11.90 -0.90
N LEU A 174 19.87 -10.71 -0.56
CA LEU A 174 20.43 -9.45 -1.04
C LEU A 174 21.85 -9.23 -0.51
N ALA A 175 22.07 -9.45 0.80
CA ALA A 175 23.40 -9.37 1.40
C ALA A 175 24.36 -10.41 0.81
N THR A 176 23.93 -11.67 0.74
CA THR A 176 24.72 -12.77 0.18
C THR A 176 25.13 -12.48 -1.26
N ASN A 177 24.22 -11.97 -2.09
CA ASN A 177 24.52 -11.59 -3.46
C ASN A 177 25.60 -10.49 -3.53
N HIS A 178 25.55 -9.47 -2.66
CA HIS A 178 26.60 -8.46 -2.59
C HIS A 178 27.96 -9.04 -2.16
N TYR A 179 27.97 -9.98 -1.21
CA TYR A 179 29.21 -10.66 -0.79
C TYR A 179 29.81 -11.56 -1.87
N TRP A 180 29.01 -12.19 -2.74
CA TRP A 180 29.53 -12.99 -3.85
C TRP A 180 30.03 -12.14 -5.03
N ILE A 181 29.57 -10.89 -5.15
CA ILE A 181 30.04 -9.94 -6.15
C ILE A 181 31.39 -9.32 -5.75
N LEU A 182 31.62 -9.14 -4.44
CA LEU A 182 32.85 -8.59 -3.86
C LEU A 182 34.02 -9.58 -3.98
#